data_AF-B1NWU6-F1
#
_entry.id   AF-B1NWU6-F1
#
_cell.length_a   1.000
_cell.length_b   1.000
_cell.length_c   1.000
_cell.angle_alpha   90.00
_cell.angle_beta   90.00
_cell.angle_gamma   90.00
#
_symmetry.space_group_name_H-M   'P 1'
#
loop_
_entity.id
_entity.type
_entity.pdbx_description
1 polymer ?
#
loop_
_entity_poly.entity_id
_entity_poly.type
_entity_poly.pdbx_seq_one_letter_code
_entity_poly.pdbx_strand_id
1 'polypeptide(L)'
;MNRLMILVFAAVILALASADDVDIAKRGVPCLCVSDGPRPRGNNLSGTIWMKTGGYGGNGCPKGWHFCGKSRGLLSDCCKQ
;
A
#
# COMPACT_ATOMS: atom_id res chain seq x y z
N MET A 1 -28.75 18.51 22.30
CA MET A 1 -28.08 17.53 21.41
C MET A 1 -27.25 16.59 22.25
N ASN A 2 -27.56 15.30 22.17
CA ASN A 2 -27.19 14.29 23.16
C ASN A 2 -25.69 13.94 23.04
N ARG A 3 -24.88 14.25 24.07
CA ARG A 3 -23.42 13.97 24.09
C ARG A 3 -23.08 12.52 23.75
N LEU A 4 -24.00 11.61 24.07
CA LEU A 4 -23.91 10.19 23.76
C LEU A 4 -23.81 9.92 22.25
N MET A 5 -24.56 10.66 21.42
CA MET A 5 -24.53 10.49 19.97
C MET A 5 -23.17 10.86 19.38
N ILE A 6 -22.54 11.93 19.90
CA ILE A 6 -21.22 12.37 19.43
C ILE A 6 -20.16 11.29 19.70
N LEU A 7 -20.20 10.65 20.87
CA LEU A 7 -19.25 9.59 21.23
C LEU A 7 -19.43 8.33 20.35
N VAL A 8 -20.68 7.95 20.06
CA VAL A 8 -20.96 6.80 19.19
C VAL A 8 -20.45 7.07 17.77
N PHE A 9 -20.70 8.27 17.22
CA PHE A 9 -20.18 8.65 15.90
C PHE A 9 -18.65 8.64 15.86
N ALA A 10 -17.99 9.19 16.88
CA ALA A 10 -16.52 9.19 16.96
C ALA A 10 -15.95 7.77 17.03
N ALA A 11 -16.57 6.87 17.79
CA ALA A 11 -16.15 5.47 17.88
C ALA A 11 -16.30 4.72 16.55
N VAL A 12 -17.38 4.98 15.80
CA VAL A 12 -17.58 4.39 14.47
C VAL A 12 -16.53 4.88 13.47
N ILE A 13 -16.21 6.18 13.47
CA ILE A 13 -15.16 6.74 12.60
C ILE A 13 -13.79 6.15 12.94
N LEU A 14 -13.46 6.02 14.23
CA LEU A 14 -12.21 5.40 14.68
C LEU A 14 -12.12 3.93 14.26
N ALA A 15 -13.23 3.18 14.41
CA ALA A 15 -13.30 1.77 14.03
C ALA A 15 -13.12 1.59 12.52
N LEU A 16 -13.74 2.44 11.70
CA LEU A 16 -13.56 2.46 10.24
C LEU A 16 -12.10 2.74 9.86
N ALA A 17 -11.48 3.75 10.48
CA ALA A 17 -10.07 4.07 10.23
C ALA A 17 -9.11 2.92 10.60
N SER A 18 -9.43 2.16 11.66
CA SER A 18 -8.60 1.01 12.07
C SER A 18 -8.75 -0.23 11.20
N ALA A 19 -9.80 -0.30 10.37
CA ALA A 19 -10.06 -1.46 9.50
C ALA A 19 -9.25 -1.42 8.20
N ASP A 20 -8.77 -0.24 7.78
CA ASP A 20 -8.12 -0.06 6.47
C ASP A 20 -6.62 -0.43 6.47
N ASP A 21 -5.97 -0.55 7.62
CA ASP A 21 -4.50 -0.64 7.68
C ASP A 21 -3.91 -2.05 7.47
N VAL A 22 -4.70 -3.13 7.51
CA VAL A 22 -4.14 -4.49 7.61
C VAL A 22 -4.30 -5.35 6.34
N ASP A 23 -5.29 -5.07 5.47
CA ASP A 23 -5.61 -5.96 4.34
C ASP A 23 -5.47 -5.35 2.94
N ILE A 24 -5.33 -4.02 2.80
CA ILE A 24 -5.02 -3.41 1.48
C ILE A 24 -3.65 -3.88 0.99
N ALA A 25 -2.79 -4.31 1.92
CA ALA A 25 -1.44 -4.79 1.69
C ALA A 25 -1.28 -6.06 0.85
N LYS A 26 -2.27 -6.96 0.89
CA LYS A 26 -2.14 -8.30 0.30
C LYS A 26 -2.85 -8.47 -1.04
N ARG A 27 -3.54 -7.43 -1.55
CA ARG A 27 -4.18 -7.43 -2.89
C ARG A 27 -3.32 -6.80 -3.98
N GLY A 28 -2.04 -6.57 -3.72
CA GLY A 28 -1.16 -5.97 -4.71
C GLY A 28 -0.94 -6.88 -5.93
N VAL A 29 -0.89 -6.27 -7.10
CA VAL A 29 -0.58 -6.95 -8.36
C VAL A 29 0.93 -7.19 -8.43
N PRO A 30 1.41 -8.39 -8.80
CA PRO A 30 2.84 -8.64 -8.93
C PRO A 30 3.45 -7.72 -10.00
N CYS A 31 4.62 -7.16 -9.72
CA CYS A 31 5.31 -6.26 -10.62
C CYS A 31 6.79 -6.61 -10.77
N LEU A 32 7.31 -6.33 -11.95
CA LEU A 32 8.71 -6.52 -12.28
C LEU A 32 9.56 -5.46 -11.56
N CYS A 33 10.49 -5.92 -10.74
CA CYS A 33 11.53 -5.10 -10.16
C CYS A 33 12.66 -4.80 -11.16
N VAL A 34 13.48 -3.78 -10.89
CA VAL A 34 14.72 -3.57 -11.68
C VAL A 34 15.68 -4.74 -11.50
N SER A 35 15.77 -5.32 -10.30
CA SER A 35 16.60 -6.50 -10.00
C SER A 35 16.19 -7.76 -10.75
N ASP A 36 14.95 -7.82 -11.22
CA ASP A 36 14.41 -9.00 -11.89
C ASP A 36 14.90 -9.09 -13.35
N GLY A 37 15.48 -8.03 -13.90
CA GLY A 37 15.94 -7.97 -15.27
C GLY A 37 14.90 -7.40 -16.24
N PRO A 38 15.19 -7.45 -17.55
CA PRO A 38 14.49 -6.61 -18.53
C PRO A 38 13.11 -7.11 -18.93
N ARG A 39 12.78 -8.38 -18.65
CA ARG A 39 11.59 -9.04 -19.20
C ARG A 39 10.66 -9.54 -18.10
N PRO A 40 9.34 -9.29 -18.21
CA PRO A 40 8.35 -9.88 -17.30
C PRO A 40 8.04 -11.35 -17.60
N ARG A 41 8.15 -11.77 -18.87
CA ARG A 41 7.88 -13.14 -19.28
C ARG A 41 9.03 -14.06 -18.85
N GLY A 42 8.72 -15.12 -18.12
CA GLY A 42 9.69 -16.02 -17.51
C GLY A 42 10.31 -15.47 -16.22
N ASN A 43 9.75 -14.40 -15.67
CA ASN A 43 10.19 -13.80 -14.42
C ASN A 43 9.27 -14.17 -13.26
N ASN A 44 9.80 -14.14 -12.05
CA ASN A 44 9.02 -14.35 -10.82
C ASN A 44 8.22 -13.10 -10.41
N LEU A 45 8.46 -11.92 -11.01
CA LEU A 45 7.79 -10.65 -10.66
C LEU A 45 7.86 -10.39 -9.16
N SER A 46 9.08 -10.19 -8.64
CA SER A 46 9.35 -10.25 -7.21
C SER A 46 8.82 -9.06 -6.39
N GLY A 47 8.28 -8.04 -7.06
CA GLY A 47 7.67 -6.88 -6.42
C GLY A 47 6.15 -6.98 -6.36
N THR A 48 5.56 -6.11 -5.55
CA THR A 48 4.11 -5.92 -5.41
C THR A 48 3.79 -4.45 -5.66
N ILE A 49 2.75 -4.16 -6.44
CA ILE A 49 2.30 -2.78 -6.65
C ILE A 49 1.59 -2.30 -5.39
N TRP A 50 2.04 -1.16 -4.89
CA TRP A 50 1.44 -0.44 -3.77
C TRP A 50 0.94 0.92 -4.23
N MET A 51 -0.22 1.33 -3.72
CA MET A 51 -0.69 2.69 -3.91
C MET A 51 0.08 3.63 -2.99
N LYS A 52 0.45 4.80 -3.51
CA LYS A 52 1.06 5.88 -2.74
C LYS A 52 -0.02 6.52 -1.87
N THR A 53 -0.31 5.90 -0.74
CA THR A 53 -1.20 6.46 0.27
C THR A 53 -0.39 7.30 1.25
N GLY A 54 -0.96 8.41 1.73
CA GLY A 54 -0.36 9.18 2.82
C GLY A 54 -0.18 8.29 4.05
N GLY A 55 1.05 8.18 4.55
CA GLY A 55 1.44 7.25 5.63
C GLY A 55 2.54 6.26 5.21
N TYR A 56 2.75 6.06 3.92
CA TYR A 56 3.91 5.32 3.41
C TYR A 56 5.14 6.22 3.30
N GLY A 57 6.33 5.67 3.59
CA GLY A 57 7.59 6.42 3.58
C GLY A 57 7.86 7.06 2.21
N GLY A 58 8.83 7.98 2.11
CA GLY A 58 9.06 8.86 0.95
C GLY A 58 9.16 8.22 -0.45
N ASN A 59 9.15 6.89 -0.54
CA ASN A 59 9.15 6.12 -1.79
C ASN A 59 7.80 5.44 -2.09
N GLY A 60 6.71 5.81 -1.42
CA GLY A 60 5.37 5.27 -1.68
C GLY A 60 5.13 3.85 -1.19
N CYS A 61 6.13 3.23 -0.54
CA CYS A 61 6.09 1.86 -0.06
C CYS A 61 5.75 1.79 1.44
N PRO A 62 4.98 0.79 1.87
CA PRO A 62 4.68 0.55 3.27
C PRO A 62 5.94 0.23 4.08
N LYS A 63 5.83 0.36 5.41
CA LYS A 63 6.93 0.03 6.33
C LYS A 63 7.36 -1.43 6.15
N GLY A 64 8.66 -1.66 6.04
CA GLY A 64 9.25 -2.99 5.78
C GLY A 64 9.36 -3.34 4.30
N TRP A 65 8.89 -2.48 3.40
CA TRP A 65 9.10 -2.60 1.97
C TRP A 65 9.96 -1.46 1.44
N HIS A 66 10.73 -1.73 0.41
CA HIS A 66 11.57 -0.78 -0.31
C HIS A 66 11.12 -0.63 -1.76
N PHE A 67 11.39 0.53 -2.34
CA PHE A 67 11.06 0.80 -3.74
C PHE A 67 11.94 -0.04 -4.67
N CYS A 68 11.30 -0.74 -5.60
CA CYS A 68 11.97 -1.73 -6.46
C CYS A 68 12.43 -1.17 -7.82
N GLY A 69 12.55 0.15 -7.93
CA GLY A 69 13.08 0.82 -9.11
C GLY A 69 12.09 1.01 -10.27
N LYS A 70 10.84 0.53 -10.14
CA LYS A 70 9.78 0.75 -11.14
C LYS A 70 8.60 1.50 -10.55
N SER A 71 8.53 2.79 -10.82
CA SER A 71 7.30 3.55 -10.61
C SER A 71 6.28 3.16 -11.68
N ARG A 72 5.04 2.87 -11.26
CA ARG A 72 3.94 2.46 -12.16
C ARG A 72 2.98 3.60 -12.47
N GLY A 73 3.21 4.78 -11.89
CA GLY A 73 2.47 5.99 -12.17
C GLY A 73 2.60 6.98 -11.01
N LEU A 74 1.79 8.05 -11.07
CA LEU A 74 1.78 9.07 -10.02
C LEU A 74 1.28 8.52 -8.68
N LEU A 75 0.41 7.50 -8.72
CA LEU A 75 -0.31 6.99 -7.55
C LEU A 75 0.15 5.60 -7.11
N SER A 76 1.11 4.98 -7.79
CA SER A 76 1.56 3.64 -7.43
C SER A 76 3.02 3.36 -7.76
N ASP A 77 3.67 2.62 -6.87
CA ASP A 77 5.04 2.17 -7.00
C ASP A 77 5.13 0.65 -6.83
N CYS A 78 6.11 0.06 -7.49
CA CYS A 78 6.47 -1.33 -7.27
C CYS A 78 7.40 -1.42 -6.07
N CYS A 79 6.98 -2.12 -5.02
CA CYS A 79 7.76 -2.29 -3.79
C CYS A 79 8.13 -3.77 -3.60
N LYS A 80 9.22 -4.02 -2.90
CA LYS A 80 9.67 -5.37 -2.50
C LYS A 80 10.03 -5.36 -1.02
N GLN A 81 9.89 -6.49 -0.33
CA GLN A 81 10.39 -6.63 1.05
C GLN A 81 11.90 -6.78 1.03
#